data_AF-A0AAD4CKC2-F1
#
_entry.id   AF-A0AAD4CKC2-F1
#
_cell.length_a   1.000
_cell.length_b   1.000
_cell.length_c   1.000
_cell.angle_alpha   90.00
_cell.angle_beta   90.00
_cell.angle_gamma   90.00
#
_symmetry.space_group_name_H-M   'P 1'
#
loop_
_entity.id
_entity.type
_entity.pdbx_description
1 polymer ?
#
loop_
_entity_poly.entity_id
_entity_poly.type
_entity_poly.pdbx_seq_one_letter_code
_entity_poly.pdbx_strand_id
1 'polypeptide(L)'
;MPVLRPERVAIIGGGCTGITCFWALQNTSYDVHLFEASSNLGGRIRSVPFEYNGQWTDVDTESPSFNAEASPNLVSLLRFLGITTSLMPFSFSTSDGGNIVEWSKNVFKGVLQHPWALCKKETYGMLLDVIWFKYLGQDLLLMDNQKLDLPLAPPEYFCVDEYLSRERYSSSLMGKYISPLLSVLWRTNVLDYISQFPAKALIQCLRNHNHFRSLELIPKWRRIDLGTSRFMRTMTKDFKPAHIHLHTRVESVHRAGETEYQIVTSGDQSDLNFDRIIFAIDGRDILKILHSNIDAKEKEILQGLRVLTNRVVLHSDSIFVPGTDYSWTACNYVLSLTNPYKQHDRKNALGPKTRSKSCLTSNVNSLQNIPTSRAGRIFITLNPFTPPNPRLVQGVWEFTDSELRTGTLIAQNGLRSIQNKRGLTYGFRWTGCGFLEDSVTAGLEIATKYFGAQVPFELVHHDDPMDSSEALHLGLVGQLVRTAISLVRIYGLLLEISLLVLFKIRIQALTVLF
;
A
#
# COMPACT_ATOMS: atom_id res chain seq x y z
N MET A 1 21.58 -30.01 -36.97
CA MET A 1 20.53 -29.42 -36.11
C MET A 1 20.78 -27.93 -36.06
N PRO A 2 19.82 -27.06 -36.42
CA PRO A 2 20.04 -25.63 -36.26
C PRO A 2 20.27 -25.36 -34.77
N VAL A 3 21.36 -24.67 -34.45
CA VAL A 3 21.63 -24.20 -33.09
C VAL A 3 20.51 -23.21 -32.77
N LEU A 4 19.52 -23.65 -32.00
CA LEU A 4 18.46 -22.77 -31.50
C LEU A 4 19.15 -21.70 -30.65
N ARG A 5 19.19 -20.47 -31.17
CA ARG A 5 19.65 -19.32 -30.38
C ARG A 5 18.79 -19.25 -29.11
N PRO A 6 19.37 -18.91 -27.94
CA PRO A 6 18.59 -18.69 -26.74
C PRO A 6 17.54 -17.61 -27.01
N GLU A 7 16.30 -17.84 -26.55
CA GLU A 7 15.21 -16.88 -26.66
C GLU A 7 15.58 -15.62 -25.87
N ARG A 8 15.49 -14.45 -26.50
CA ARG A 8 15.90 -13.17 -25.92
C ARG A 8 14.74 -12.53 -25.20
N VAL A 9 14.96 -12.12 -23.96
CA VAL A 9 13.95 -11.52 -23.08
C VAL A 9 14.38 -10.13 -22.67
N ALA A 10 13.55 -9.13 -22.91
CA ALA A 10 13.76 -7.78 -22.38
C ALA A 10 12.90 -7.54 -21.15
N ILE A 11 13.53 -7.07 -20.07
CA ILE A 11 12.86 -6.57 -18.87
C ILE A 11 12.94 -5.05 -18.90
N ILE A 12 11.79 -4.38 -18.98
CA ILE A 12 11.70 -2.92 -19.02
C ILE A 12 11.38 -2.43 -17.60
N GLY A 13 12.33 -1.75 -16.97
CA GLY A 13 12.24 -1.21 -15.61
C GLY A 13 13.19 -1.91 -14.64
N GLY A 14 14.18 -1.17 -14.13
CA GLY A 14 15.17 -1.63 -13.16
C GLY A 14 14.77 -1.39 -11.70
N GLY A 15 13.47 -1.33 -11.40
CA GLY A 15 12.96 -1.29 -10.02
C GLY A 15 13.01 -2.67 -9.33
N CYS A 16 12.50 -2.77 -8.11
CA CYS A 16 12.50 -4.01 -7.33
C CYS A 16 11.90 -5.21 -8.08
N THR A 17 10.78 -5.02 -8.80
CA THR A 17 10.17 -6.09 -9.60
C THR A 17 11.07 -6.57 -10.74
N GLY A 18 11.64 -5.64 -11.51
CA GLY A 18 12.54 -5.99 -12.62
C GLY A 18 13.83 -6.63 -12.16
N ILE A 19 14.43 -6.10 -11.07
CA ILE A 19 15.61 -6.70 -10.42
C ILE A 19 15.31 -8.12 -9.95
N THR A 20 14.17 -8.32 -9.29
CA THR A 20 13.79 -9.64 -8.78
C THR A 20 13.56 -10.63 -9.92
N CYS A 21 12.90 -10.19 -10.99
CA CYS A 21 12.67 -11.00 -12.18
C CYS A 21 13.98 -11.37 -12.88
N PHE A 22 14.87 -10.39 -13.11
CA PHE A 22 16.19 -10.62 -13.70
C PHE A 22 17.03 -11.56 -12.83
N TRP A 23 17.02 -11.37 -11.51
CA TRP A 23 17.75 -12.22 -10.56
C TRP A 23 17.33 -13.69 -10.66
N ALA A 24 16.03 -13.96 -10.84
CA ALA A 24 15.51 -15.31 -11.01
C ALA A 24 15.79 -15.89 -12.42
N LEU A 25 15.83 -15.05 -13.46
CA LEU A 25 16.01 -15.49 -14.84
C LEU A 25 17.46 -15.57 -15.32
N GLN A 26 18.40 -14.85 -14.73
CA GLN A 26 19.78 -14.72 -15.23
C GLN A 26 20.56 -16.05 -15.35
N ASN A 27 20.12 -17.09 -14.64
CA ASN A 27 20.74 -18.42 -14.65
C ASN A 27 19.94 -19.47 -15.46
N THR A 28 18.95 -19.01 -16.23
CA THR A 28 18.15 -19.86 -17.12
C THR A 28 18.77 -19.91 -18.53
N SER A 29 18.14 -20.64 -19.45
CA SER A 29 18.55 -20.68 -20.86
C SER A 29 18.21 -19.41 -21.66
N TYR A 30 17.48 -18.47 -21.07
CA TYR A 30 17.08 -17.22 -21.72
C TYR A 30 18.24 -16.22 -21.79
N ASP A 31 18.33 -15.48 -22.90
CA ASP A 31 19.22 -14.32 -23.01
C ASP A 31 18.49 -13.06 -22.51
N VAL A 32 18.62 -12.80 -21.20
CA VAL A 32 17.83 -11.78 -20.51
C VAL A 32 18.60 -10.46 -20.46
N HIS A 33 17.95 -9.38 -20.88
CA HIS A 33 18.46 -8.01 -20.77
C HIS A 33 17.51 -7.14 -19.95
N LEU A 34 18.04 -6.27 -19.10
CA LEU A 34 17.28 -5.34 -18.28
C LEU A 34 17.56 -3.90 -18.70
N PHE A 35 16.51 -3.13 -18.97
CA PHE A 35 16.57 -1.73 -19.38
C PHE A 35 16.06 -0.82 -18.27
N GLU A 36 16.88 0.15 -17.88
CA GLU A 36 16.55 1.15 -16.87
C GLU A 36 16.83 2.56 -17.39
N ALA A 37 15.84 3.43 -17.27
CA ALA A 37 15.93 4.82 -17.74
C ALA A 37 16.91 5.66 -16.90
N SER A 38 17.08 5.31 -15.62
CA SER A 38 17.97 6.01 -14.68
C SER A 38 19.41 5.52 -14.76
N SER A 39 20.30 6.25 -14.09
CA SER A 39 21.71 5.87 -13.93
C SER A 39 21.97 4.72 -12.96
N ASN A 40 20.93 4.25 -12.25
CA ASN A 40 21.05 3.25 -11.19
C ASN A 40 19.82 2.36 -11.14
N LEU A 41 20.03 1.10 -10.76
CA LEU A 41 18.96 0.16 -10.41
C LEU A 41 18.35 0.49 -9.05
N GLY A 42 17.11 0.05 -8.83
CA GLY A 42 16.38 0.14 -7.57
C GLY A 42 15.12 1.02 -7.64
N GLY A 43 15.06 1.96 -8.60
CA GLY A 43 13.92 2.84 -8.80
C GLY A 43 13.60 3.70 -7.58
N ARG A 44 12.54 3.36 -6.85
CA ARG A 44 12.17 4.02 -5.58
C ARG A 44 13.06 3.61 -4.41
N ILE A 45 13.66 2.42 -4.47
CA ILE A 45 14.59 1.94 -3.45
C ILE A 45 15.97 2.50 -3.77
N ARG A 46 16.32 3.62 -3.14
CA ARG A 46 17.63 4.26 -3.30
C ARG A 46 18.14 4.78 -1.96
N SER A 47 19.46 4.83 -1.87
CA SER A 47 20.14 5.43 -0.72
C SER A 47 20.53 6.85 -1.09
N VAL A 48 20.19 7.80 -0.23
CA VAL A 48 20.48 9.22 -0.40
C VAL A 48 21.33 9.70 0.78
N PRO A 49 22.42 10.45 0.52
CA PRO A 49 23.27 10.95 1.58
C PRO A 49 22.53 12.06 2.34
N PHE A 50 22.56 11.99 3.68
CA PHE A 50 22.04 13.01 4.58
C PHE A 50 23.18 13.60 5.41
N GLU A 51 23.35 14.91 5.35
CA GLU A 51 24.38 15.64 6.07
C GLU A 51 23.85 16.16 7.41
N TYR A 52 24.61 15.96 8.48
CA TYR A 52 24.37 16.60 9.76
C TYR A 52 25.69 16.93 10.44
N ASN A 53 25.93 18.23 10.70
CA ASN A 53 27.16 18.73 11.31
C ASN A 53 28.43 18.21 10.62
N GLY A 54 28.46 18.18 9.28
CA GLY A 54 29.58 17.66 8.49
C GLY A 54 29.71 16.13 8.47
N GLN A 55 28.82 15.38 9.13
CA GLN A 55 28.76 13.92 9.04
C GLN A 55 27.70 13.47 8.05
N TRP A 56 28.05 12.51 7.20
CA TRP A 56 27.15 11.91 6.22
C TRP A 56 26.58 10.59 6.72
N THR A 57 25.27 10.39 6.51
CA THR A 57 24.57 9.14 6.80
C THR A 57 23.70 8.76 5.60
N ASP A 58 23.76 7.50 5.21
CA ASP A 58 22.92 6.93 4.17
C ASP A 58 21.47 6.77 4.65
N VAL A 59 20.54 7.41 3.95
CA VAL A 59 19.09 7.32 4.21
C VAL A 59 18.43 6.59 3.05
N ASP A 60 17.63 5.58 3.36
CA ASP A 60 16.83 4.88 2.36
C ASP A 60 15.50 5.62 2.15
N THR A 61 15.17 5.88 0.88
CA THR A 61 13.89 6.50 0.52
C THR A 61 12.71 5.55 0.69
N GLU A 62 12.94 4.24 0.59
CA GLU A 62 11.96 3.21 0.86
C GLU A 62 12.25 2.58 2.24
N SER A 63 11.23 2.55 3.11
CA SER A 63 11.40 2.09 4.48
C SER A 63 11.85 0.62 4.53
N PRO A 64 12.87 0.26 5.34
CA PRO A 64 13.28 -1.13 5.56
C PRO A 64 12.33 -1.93 6.45
N SER A 65 11.28 -1.30 6.99
CA SER A 65 10.29 -1.95 7.84
C SER A 65 9.25 -2.71 7.01
N PHE A 66 8.94 -3.94 7.39
CA PHE A 66 7.91 -4.76 6.75
C PHE A 66 7.21 -5.67 7.77
N ASN A 67 6.02 -6.16 7.42
CA ASN A 67 5.31 -7.16 8.20
C ASN A 67 5.73 -8.56 7.72
N ALA A 68 6.51 -9.28 8.53
CA ALA A 68 7.07 -10.57 8.11
C ALA A 68 6.02 -11.66 7.82
N GLU A 69 4.84 -11.57 8.43
CA GLU A 69 3.77 -12.54 8.20
C GLU A 69 2.99 -12.24 6.90
N ALA A 70 2.96 -10.98 6.50
CA ALA A 70 2.35 -10.54 5.23
C ALA A 70 3.37 -10.43 4.10
N SER A 71 4.62 -10.86 4.32
CA SER A 71 5.70 -10.78 3.34
C SER A 71 6.52 -12.07 3.26
N PRO A 72 5.89 -13.23 3.01
CA PRO A 72 6.56 -14.52 3.01
C PRO A 72 7.68 -14.62 1.96
N ASN A 73 7.49 -14.07 0.75
CA ASN A 73 8.47 -14.20 -0.33
C ASN A 73 9.69 -13.30 -0.07
N LEU A 74 9.48 -12.08 0.42
CA LEU A 74 10.55 -11.21 0.88
C LEU A 74 11.33 -11.86 2.02
N VAL A 75 10.66 -12.48 2.99
CA VAL A 75 11.34 -13.19 4.10
C VAL A 75 12.19 -14.34 3.58
N SER A 76 11.67 -15.15 2.66
CA SER A 76 12.42 -16.26 2.04
C SER A 76 13.62 -15.75 1.24
N LEU A 77 13.44 -14.68 0.45
CA LEU A 77 14.51 -14.06 -0.32
C LEU A 77 15.61 -13.48 0.58
N LEU A 78 15.24 -12.72 1.62
CA LEU A 78 16.21 -12.15 2.58
C LEU A 78 16.99 -13.26 3.28
N ARG A 79 16.32 -14.35 3.68
CA ARG A 79 16.96 -15.52 4.28
C ARG A 79 17.95 -16.17 3.32
N PHE A 80 17.57 -16.37 2.07
CA PHE A 80 18.45 -16.95 1.05
C PHE A 80 19.69 -16.08 0.81
N LEU A 81 19.52 -14.76 0.77
CA LEU A 81 20.61 -13.80 0.61
C LEU A 81 21.47 -13.61 1.88
N GLY A 82 21.11 -14.27 3.00
CA GLY A 82 21.82 -14.13 4.27
C GLY A 82 21.65 -12.75 4.93
N ILE A 83 20.60 -12.00 4.59
CA ILE A 83 20.35 -10.66 5.12
C ILE A 83 19.58 -10.76 6.44
N THR A 84 20.15 -10.20 7.51
CA THR A 84 19.53 -10.22 8.84
C THR A 84 18.39 -9.22 8.95
N THR A 85 17.47 -9.54 9.85
CA THR A 85 16.34 -8.67 10.18
C THR A 85 16.14 -8.60 11.68
N SER A 86 15.77 -7.44 12.19
CA SER A 86 15.49 -7.22 13.62
C SER A 86 14.00 -6.96 13.85
N LEU A 87 13.49 -7.36 15.03
CA LEU A 87 12.12 -7.04 15.44
C LEU A 87 12.00 -5.54 15.73
N MET A 88 10.89 -4.93 15.32
CA MET A 88 10.58 -3.54 15.66
C MET A 88 9.09 -3.36 16.00
N PRO A 89 8.74 -2.42 16.90
CA PRO A 89 7.35 -2.12 17.17
C PRO A 89 6.70 -1.41 15.99
N PHE A 90 5.50 -1.86 15.61
CA PHE A 90 4.64 -1.08 14.72
C PHE A 90 3.90 0.00 15.51
N SER A 91 4.04 1.25 15.09
CA SER A 91 3.35 2.38 15.70
C SER A 91 3.14 3.48 14.68
N PHE A 92 2.01 4.16 14.79
CA PHE A 92 1.70 5.35 14.02
C PHE A 92 0.88 6.33 14.87
N SER A 93 0.92 7.61 14.55
CA SER A 93 0.09 8.63 15.17
C SER A 93 -0.78 9.33 14.16
N THR A 94 -1.90 9.89 14.62
CA THR A 94 -2.72 10.81 13.86
C THR A 94 -2.76 12.17 14.53
N SER A 95 -2.75 13.23 13.74
CA SER A 95 -2.90 14.59 14.27
C SER A 95 -3.83 15.44 13.43
N ASP A 96 -4.63 16.26 14.10
CA ASP A 96 -5.65 17.13 13.50
C ASP A 96 -5.41 18.63 13.75
N GLY A 97 -4.13 19.04 13.86
CA GLY A 97 -3.73 20.43 14.09
C GLY A 97 -3.80 20.88 15.55
N GLY A 98 -4.28 20.03 16.47
CA GLY A 98 -4.27 20.31 17.90
C GLY A 98 -4.36 19.07 18.80
N ASN A 99 -4.99 17.98 18.35
CA ASN A 99 -4.99 16.71 19.07
C ASN A 99 -4.09 15.70 18.35
N ILE A 100 -3.41 14.88 19.15
CA ILE A 100 -2.60 13.76 18.66
C ILE A 100 -3.18 12.48 19.26
N VAL A 101 -3.41 11.48 18.42
CA VAL A 101 -3.80 10.14 18.84
C VAL A 101 -2.72 9.17 18.41
N GLU A 102 -2.08 8.53 19.38
CA GLU A 102 -1.07 7.52 19.10
C GLU A 102 -1.67 6.12 19.07
N TRP A 103 -1.40 5.41 17.98
CA TRP A 103 -1.75 4.02 17.77
C TRP A 103 -0.49 3.17 17.87
N SER A 104 -0.33 2.50 19.00
CA SER A 104 0.79 1.60 19.26
C SER A 104 0.33 0.37 20.03
N LYS A 105 1.24 -0.58 20.26
CA LYS A 105 0.99 -1.75 21.12
C LYS A 105 0.39 -1.37 22.48
N ASN A 106 0.70 -0.18 23.00
CA ASN A 106 0.22 0.30 24.28
C ASN A 106 -0.77 1.47 24.10
N VAL A 107 -1.84 1.29 23.31
CA VAL A 107 -2.94 2.30 23.22
C VAL A 107 -3.43 2.70 24.62
N PHE A 108 -3.49 1.74 25.55
CA PHE A 108 -3.83 2.00 26.95
C PHE A 108 -2.88 2.99 27.64
N LYS A 109 -1.58 2.99 27.32
CA LYS A 109 -0.64 3.97 27.88
C LYS A 109 -0.95 5.37 27.38
N GLY A 110 -1.27 5.54 26.09
CA GLY A 110 -1.67 6.83 25.54
C GLY A 110 -3.00 7.34 26.12
N VAL A 111 -3.96 6.44 26.32
CA VAL A 111 -5.24 6.75 26.99
C VAL A 111 -5.02 7.11 28.47
N LEU A 112 -4.12 6.41 29.18
CA LEU A 112 -3.76 6.70 30.57
C LEU A 112 -2.97 8.01 30.72
N GLN A 113 -2.23 8.43 29.69
CA GLN A 113 -1.53 9.72 29.67
C GLN A 113 -2.50 10.90 29.49
N HIS A 114 -3.65 10.68 28.85
CA HIS A 114 -4.69 11.68 28.65
C HIS A 114 -6.08 11.13 28.99
N PRO A 115 -6.36 10.81 30.27
CA PRO A 115 -7.60 10.13 30.66
C PRO A 115 -8.85 10.97 30.35
N TRP A 116 -8.75 12.29 30.39
CA TRP A 116 -9.81 13.22 29.99
C TRP A 116 -10.17 13.15 28.50
N ALA A 117 -9.31 12.59 27.65
CA ALA A 117 -9.64 12.36 26.24
C ALA A 117 -10.81 11.37 26.10
N LEU A 118 -10.97 10.42 27.03
CA LEU A 118 -12.13 9.51 27.07
C LEU A 118 -13.45 10.21 27.39
N CYS A 119 -13.41 11.39 28.02
CA CYS A 119 -14.61 12.19 28.26
C CYS A 119 -15.19 12.79 26.97
N LYS A 120 -14.41 12.84 25.88
CA LYS A 120 -14.90 13.26 24.57
C LYS A 120 -15.68 12.11 23.92
N LYS A 121 -16.98 12.35 23.66
CA LYS A 121 -17.88 11.39 22.98
C LYS A 121 -17.28 10.82 21.70
N GLU A 122 -16.60 11.67 20.92
CA GLU A 122 -15.95 11.28 19.66
C GLU A 122 -14.80 10.28 19.87
N THR A 123 -13.92 10.52 20.85
CA THR A 123 -12.78 9.63 21.15
C THR A 123 -13.25 8.27 21.64
N TYR A 124 -14.21 8.25 22.55
CA TYR A 124 -14.80 7.00 23.05
C TYR A 124 -15.50 6.21 21.94
N GLY A 125 -16.32 6.88 21.12
CA GLY A 125 -17.00 6.26 19.97
C GLY A 125 -16.01 5.66 18.97
N MET A 126 -14.94 6.38 18.64
CA MET A 126 -13.88 5.89 17.75
C MET A 126 -13.17 4.65 18.32
N LEU A 127 -12.86 4.61 19.62
CA LEU A 127 -12.22 3.42 20.22
C LEU A 127 -13.13 2.19 20.17
N LEU A 128 -14.43 2.36 20.45
CA LEU A 128 -15.41 1.31 20.29
C LEU A 128 -15.53 0.86 18.84
N ASP A 129 -15.58 1.80 17.90
CA ASP A 129 -15.62 1.50 16.47
C ASP A 129 -14.41 0.68 16.02
N VAL A 130 -13.21 0.96 16.52
CA VAL A 130 -12.01 0.17 16.21
C VAL A 130 -12.14 -1.26 16.73
N ILE A 131 -12.66 -1.43 17.95
CA ILE A 131 -12.89 -2.76 18.53
C ILE A 131 -13.96 -3.50 17.71
N TRP A 132 -15.10 -2.87 17.44
CA TRP A 132 -16.18 -3.43 16.64
C TRP A 132 -15.69 -3.81 15.24
N PHE A 133 -14.95 -2.93 14.58
CA PHE A 133 -14.38 -3.20 13.27
C PHE A 133 -13.46 -4.42 13.29
N LYS A 134 -12.61 -4.58 14.32
CA LYS A 134 -11.73 -5.75 14.44
C LYS A 134 -12.46 -7.09 14.61
N TYR A 135 -13.59 -7.10 15.33
CA TYR A 135 -14.32 -8.34 15.61
C TYR A 135 -15.44 -8.64 14.62
N LEU A 136 -16.12 -7.62 14.11
CA LEU A 136 -17.28 -7.75 13.22
C LEU A 136 -16.94 -7.48 11.75
N GLY A 137 -15.88 -6.72 11.46
CA GLY A 137 -15.51 -6.37 10.08
C GLY A 137 -15.26 -7.59 9.20
N GLN A 138 -14.73 -8.66 9.78
CA GLN A 138 -14.45 -9.93 9.09
C GLN A 138 -15.71 -10.64 8.59
N ASP A 139 -16.89 -10.32 9.12
CA ASP A 139 -18.15 -10.92 8.69
C ASP A 139 -18.49 -10.58 7.24
N LEU A 140 -17.98 -9.45 6.72
CA LEU A 140 -18.14 -9.09 5.32
C LEU A 140 -17.49 -10.13 4.39
N LEU A 141 -16.43 -10.83 4.83
CA LEU A 141 -15.80 -11.89 4.05
C LEU A 141 -16.68 -13.16 3.97
N LEU A 142 -17.62 -13.33 4.91
CA LEU A 142 -18.53 -14.48 4.97
C LEU A 142 -19.80 -14.30 4.14
N MET A 143 -20.16 -13.06 3.81
CA MET A 143 -21.44 -12.75 3.15
C MET A 143 -21.54 -13.30 1.72
N ASP A 144 -20.42 -13.53 1.02
CA ASP A 144 -20.43 -14.13 -0.32
C ASP A 144 -20.66 -15.64 -0.29
N ASN A 145 -20.21 -16.35 0.74
CA ASN A 145 -20.37 -17.81 0.85
C ASN A 145 -21.85 -18.23 1.04
N GLN A 146 -22.73 -17.29 1.39
CA GLN A 146 -24.18 -17.53 1.52
C GLN A 146 -24.96 -17.24 0.23
N LYS A 147 -24.34 -16.64 -0.81
CA LYS A 147 -24.97 -16.38 -2.12
C LYS A 147 -24.63 -17.46 -3.17
N LEU A 148 -24.48 -18.71 -2.75
CA LEU A 148 -24.57 -19.84 -3.67
C LEU A 148 -26.05 -19.94 -4.14
N ASP A 149 -26.29 -19.93 -5.45
CA ASP A 149 -27.53 -20.30 -6.16
C ASP A 149 -28.47 -19.22 -6.75
N LEU A 150 -28.04 -17.96 -6.96
CA LEU A 150 -28.83 -16.99 -7.78
C LEU A 150 -28.02 -16.44 -8.98
N PRO A 151 -28.29 -16.87 -10.24
CA PRO A 151 -27.37 -16.67 -11.36
C PRO A 151 -27.31 -15.29 -12.05
N LEU A 152 -27.83 -14.19 -11.48
CA LEU A 152 -28.12 -12.99 -12.31
C LEU A 152 -27.82 -11.60 -11.73
N ALA A 153 -27.10 -11.47 -10.61
CA ALA A 153 -26.66 -10.16 -10.12
C ALA A 153 -25.13 -10.08 -10.04
N PRO A 154 -24.49 -9.02 -10.59
CA PRO A 154 -23.09 -8.76 -10.26
C PRO A 154 -22.94 -8.63 -8.73
N PRO A 155 -21.84 -9.10 -8.14
CA PRO A 155 -21.59 -8.92 -6.71
C PRO A 155 -21.73 -7.43 -6.36
N GLU A 156 -22.59 -7.12 -5.38
CA GLU A 156 -22.72 -5.77 -4.86
C GLU A 156 -21.42 -5.40 -4.13
N TYR A 157 -20.52 -4.71 -4.83
CA TYR A 157 -19.31 -4.19 -4.24
C TYR A 157 -19.64 -2.95 -3.40
N PHE A 158 -19.78 -3.12 -2.09
CA PHE A 158 -19.84 -1.98 -1.18
C PHE A 158 -18.49 -1.27 -1.16
N CYS A 159 -18.50 0.03 -1.43
CA CYS A 159 -17.34 0.87 -1.15
C CYS A 159 -17.17 1.02 0.37
N VAL A 160 -15.96 1.35 0.86
CA VAL A 160 -15.71 1.50 2.31
C VAL A 160 -16.68 2.51 2.94
N ASP A 161 -16.96 3.64 2.29
CA ASP A 161 -17.89 4.64 2.83
C ASP A 161 -19.32 4.09 2.99
N GLU A 162 -19.80 3.30 2.02
CA GLU A 162 -21.12 2.69 2.05
C GLU A 162 -21.21 1.63 3.14
N TYR A 163 -20.18 0.78 3.25
CA TYR A 163 -20.08 -0.22 4.31
C TYR A 163 -20.07 0.43 5.69
N LEU A 164 -19.22 1.44 5.91
CA LEU A 164 -19.10 2.11 7.20
C LEU A 164 -20.41 2.82 7.59
N SER A 165 -21.08 3.46 6.63
CA SER A 165 -22.36 4.13 6.84
C SER A 165 -23.48 3.13 7.16
N ARG A 166 -23.54 2.01 6.43
CA ARG A 166 -24.51 0.93 6.64
C ARG A 166 -24.36 0.33 8.04
N GLU A 167 -23.12 0.07 8.44
CA GLU A 167 -22.79 -0.49 9.76
C GLU A 167 -22.76 0.55 10.88
N ARG A 168 -23.11 1.82 10.60
CA ARG A 168 -23.17 2.94 11.56
C ARG A 168 -21.86 3.21 12.32
N TYR A 169 -20.71 2.97 11.68
CA TYR A 169 -19.43 3.41 12.23
C TYR A 169 -19.34 4.94 12.20
N SER A 170 -18.64 5.54 13.15
CA SER A 170 -18.40 6.98 13.15
C SER A 170 -17.50 7.40 11.99
N SER A 171 -17.67 8.65 11.53
CA SER A 171 -16.76 9.27 10.56
C SER A 171 -15.32 9.37 11.07
N SER A 172 -15.13 9.32 12.39
CA SER A 172 -13.80 9.31 13.03
C SER A 172 -13.03 8.02 12.75
N LEU A 173 -13.69 6.87 12.61
CA LEU A 173 -13.01 5.61 12.33
C LEU A 173 -12.22 5.70 11.00
N MET A 174 -12.85 6.25 9.96
CA MET A 174 -12.22 6.41 8.66
C MET A 174 -11.03 7.37 8.73
N GLY A 175 -11.22 8.56 9.29
CA GLY A 175 -10.19 9.62 9.30
C GLY A 175 -9.06 9.38 10.30
N LYS A 176 -9.38 8.90 11.52
CA LYS A 176 -8.42 8.84 12.63
C LYS A 176 -7.80 7.46 12.84
N TYR A 177 -8.28 6.41 12.18
CA TYR A 177 -7.72 5.05 12.28
C TYR A 177 -7.48 4.39 10.92
N ILE A 178 -8.50 4.17 10.08
CA ILE A 178 -8.38 3.39 8.84
C ILE A 178 -7.45 4.08 7.82
N SER A 179 -7.73 5.33 7.46
CA SER A 179 -6.92 6.07 6.46
C SER A 179 -5.44 6.20 6.89
N PRO A 180 -5.12 6.58 8.15
CA PRO A 180 -3.75 6.59 8.64
C PRO A 180 -3.07 5.22 8.60
N LEU A 181 -3.76 4.17 9.09
CA LEU A 181 -3.23 2.82 9.11
C LEU A 181 -2.84 2.38 7.70
N LEU A 182 -3.76 2.51 6.74
CA LEU A 182 -3.50 2.16 5.35
C LEU A 182 -2.45 3.05 4.70
N SER A 183 -2.41 4.34 5.04
CA SER A 183 -1.37 5.23 4.51
C SER A 183 0.02 4.81 4.95
N VAL A 184 0.16 4.37 6.21
CA VAL A 184 1.40 3.83 6.75
C VAL A 184 1.74 2.48 6.12
N LEU A 185 0.75 1.60 5.95
CA LEU A 185 0.93 0.30 5.32
C LEU A 185 1.37 0.44 3.86
N TRP A 186 0.55 1.09 3.03
CA TRP A 186 0.79 1.25 1.59
C TRP A 186 1.83 2.32 1.24
N ARG A 187 2.36 3.03 2.24
CA ARG A 187 3.40 4.07 2.09
C ARG A 187 3.00 5.17 1.10
N THR A 188 1.72 5.45 1.06
CA THR A 188 1.10 6.42 0.16
C THR A 188 -0.06 7.10 0.87
N ASN A 189 -0.51 8.23 0.35
CA ASN A 189 -1.65 8.91 0.93
C ASN A 189 -2.96 8.36 0.35
N VAL A 190 -3.78 7.73 1.19
CA VAL A 190 -4.99 7.02 0.73
C VAL A 190 -6.27 7.86 0.74
N LEU A 191 -6.26 9.04 1.36
CA LEU A 191 -7.48 9.78 1.69
C LEU A 191 -8.34 10.12 0.47
N ASP A 192 -7.70 10.37 -0.68
CA ASP A 192 -8.38 10.77 -1.91
C ASP A 192 -9.17 9.63 -2.59
N TYR A 193 -8.92 8.38 -2.22
CA TYR A 193 -9.50 7.22 -2.90
C TYR A 193 -10.05 6.13 -1.98
N ILE A 194 -9.70 6.12 -0.69
CA ILE A 194 -10.09 5.04 0.22
C ILE A 194 -11.60 4.89 0.37
N SER A 195 -12.36 5.98 0.30
CA SER A 195 -13.83 5.95 0.37
C SER A 195 -14.46 5.14 -0.76
N GLN A 196 -13.80 5.07 -1.91
CA GLN A 196 -14.22 4.34 -3.12
C GLN A 196 -13.55 2.97 -3.25
N PHE A 197 -12.73 2.57 -2.28
CA PHE A 197 -12.12 1.25 -2.28
C PHE A 197 -13.16 0.20 -1.90
N PRO A 198 -13.12 -1.03 -2.45
CA PRO A 198 -14.04 -2.08 -2.02
C PRO A 198 -13.81 -2.49 -0.57
N ALA A 199 -14.87 -2.48 0.23
CA ALA A 199 -14.80 -2.81 1.66
C ALA A 199 -14.30 -4.25 1.90
N LYS A 200 -14.67 -5.19 1.03
CA LYS A 200 -14.21 -6.59 1.10
C LYS A 200 -12.68 -6.68 0.94
N ALA A 201 -12.14 -6.03 -0.09
CA ALA A 201 -10.71 -5.98 -0.35
C ALA A 201 -9.93 -5.26 0.76
N LEU A 202 -10.52 -4.22 1.35
CA LEU A 202 -9.96 -3.57 2.54
C LEU A 202 -9.80 -4.55 3.69
N ILE A 203 -10.88 -5.29 3.99
CA ILE A 203 -10.90 -6.24 5.11
C ILE A 203 -9.97 -7.43 4.80
N GLN A 204 -9.91 -7.91 3.56
CA GLN A 204 -8.95 -8.95 3.19
C GLN A 204 -7.51 -8.44 3.34
N CYS A 205 -7.19 -7.23 2.88
CA CYS A 205 -5.86 -6.63 3.03
C CYS A 205 -5.47 -6.52 4.52
N LEU A 206 -6.33 -5.91 5.34
CA LEU A 206 -6.07 -5.77 6.78
C LEU A 206 -5.97 -7.14 7.49
N ARG A 207 -6.67 -8.17 7.00
CA ARG A 207 -6.54 -9.55 7.48
C ARG A 207 -5.20 -10.17 7.11
N ASN A 208 -4.76 -10.02 5.86
CA ASN A 208 -3.45 -10.50 5.41
C ASN A 208 -2.31 -9.87 6.22
N HIS A 209 -2.49 -8.62 6.66
CA HIS A 209 -1.58 -7.94 7.57
C HIS A 209 -1.78 -8.27 9.07
N ASN A 210 -2.65 -9.22 9.40
CA ASN A 210 -2.98 -9.66 10.76
C ASN A 210 -3.49 -8.53 11.69
N HIS A 211 -4.10 -7.47 11.13
CA HIS A 211 -4.66 -6.36 11.92
C HIS A 211 -6.01 -6.67 12.59
N PHE A 212 -6.64 -7.79 12.23
CA PHE A 212 -7.88 -8.28 12.84
C PHE A 212 -7.69 -9.29 14.00
N ARG A 213 -6.45 -9.70 14.28
CA ARG A 213 -6.20 -10.61 15.41
C ARG A 213 -6.41 -9.91 16.75
N SER A 214 -6.81 -10.71 17.75
CA SER A 214 -6.98 -10.29 19.14
C SER A 214 -5.69 -9.68 19.71
N LEU A 215 -5.80 -8.89 20.77
CA LEU A 215 -4.73 -8.07 21.39
C LEU A 215 -3.41 -8.81 21.71
N GLU A 216 -3.40 -10.14 21.72
CA GLU A 216 -2.26 -11.00 22.09
C GLU A 216 -1.37 -11.42 20.92
N LEU A 217 -1.83 -11.34 19.66
CA LEU A 217 -1.12 -11.81 18.47
C LEU A 217 -0.87 -10.67 17.47
N ILE A 218 -0.05 -9.71 17.88
CA ILE A 218 0.35 -8.56 17.07
C ILE A 218 1.27 -9.03 15.93
N PRO A 219 1.09 -8.54 14.68
CA PRO A 219 1.98 -8.88 13.58
C PRO A 219 3.44 -8.58 13.92
N LYS A 220 4.33 -9.53 13.61
CA LYS A 220 5.77 -9.40 13.85
C LYS A 220 6.40 -8.47 12.80
N TRP A 221 6.35 -7.18 13.08
CA TRP A 221 7.05 -6.19 12.27
C TRP A 221 8.55 -6.32 12.43
N ARG A 222 9.24 -6.30 11.30
CA ARG A 222 10.69 -6.45 11.22
C ARG A 222 11.28 -5.33 10.39
N ARG A 223 12.58 -5.11 10.57
CA ARG A 223 13.40 -4.22 9.79
C ARG A 223 14.49 -5.01 9.09
N ILE A 224 14.77 -4.69 7.83
CA ILE A 224 15.98 -5.13 7.13
C ILE A 224 17.17 -4.38 7.72
N ASP A 225 18.06 -5.05 8.45
CA ASP A 225 19.12 -4.38 9.21
C ASP A 225 20.12 -3.65 8.31
N LEU A 226 20.34 -4.18 7.11
CA LEU A 226 21.23 -3.62 6.11
C LEU A 226 20.61 -2.40 5.39
N GLY A 227 19.30 -2.17 5.52
CA GLY A 227 18.55 -1.21 4.69
C GLY A 227 18.08 -1.80 3.36
N THR A 228 17.11 -1.15 2.73
CA THR A 228 16.50 -1.59 1.46
C THR A 228 17.44 -1.41 0.28
N SER A 229 18.21 -0.32 0.24
CA SER A 229 19.13 -0.02 -0.87
C SER A 229 20.28 -1.02 -0.95
N ARG A 230 20.83 -1.41 0.20
CA ARG A 230 21.89 -2.42 0.25
C ARG A 230 21.36 -3.82 0.01
N PHE A 231 20.11 -4.11 0.38
CA PHE A 231 19.41 -5.32 -0.06
C PHE A 231 19.35 -5.39 -1.60
N MET A 232 18.93 -4.33 -2.29
CA MET A 232 18.95 -4.27 -3.77
C MET A 232 20.37 -4.45 -4.34
N ARG A 233 21.39 -3.83 -3.71
CA ARG A 233 22.79 -4.02 -4.11
C ARG A 233 23.26 -5.47 -3.95
N THR A 234 22.78 -6.17 -2.93
CA THR A 234 23.11 -7.59 -2.71
C THR A 234 22.51 -8.46 -3.82
N MET A 235 21.27 -8.18 -4.24
CA MET A 235 20.64 -8.90 -5.36
C MET A 235 21.33 -8.69 -6.70
N THR A 236 21.81 -7.47 -6.94
CA THR A 236 22.37 -7.04 -8.24
C THR A 236 23.87 -7.30 -8.36
N LYS A 237 24.53 -7.78 -7.30
CA LYS A 237 26.00 -7.94 -7.23
C LYS A 237 26.58 -8.77 -8.37
N ASP A 238 25.89 -9.84 -8.74
CA ASP A 238 26.38 -10.83 -9.72
C ASP A 238 25.78 -10.61 -11.12
N PHE A 239 25.07 -9.49 -11.35
CA PHE A 239 24.49 -9.19 -12.66
C PHE A 239 25.59 -8.89 -13.67
N LYS A 240 25.52 -9.53 -14.84
CA LYS A 240 26.46 -9.30 -15.94
C LYS A 240 26.26 -7.88 -16.51
N PRO A 241 27.28 -6.99 -16.50
CA PRO A 241 27.11 -5.62 -16.98
C PRO A 241 26.61 -5.51 -18.43
N ALA A 242 27.00 -6.44 -19.31
CA ALA A 242 26.55 -6.46 -20.71
C ALA A 242 25.04 -6.70 -20.88
N HIS A 243 24.35 -7.18 -19.84
CA HIS A 243 22.92 -7.47 -19.84
C HIS A 243 22.11 -6.36 -19.14
N ILE A 244 22.78 -5.36 -18.56
CA ILE A 244 22.15 -4.27 -17.81
C ILE A 244 22.37 -2.96 -18.57
N HIS A 245 21.28 -2.39 -19.08
CA HIS A 245 21.29 -1.17 -19.88
C HIS A 245 20.76 -0.01 -19.03
N LEU A 246 21.69 0.71 -18.39
CA LEU A 246 21.41 1.93 -17.64
C LEU A 246 21.40 3.15 -18.56
N HIS A 247 20.73 4.23 -18.16
CA HIS A 247 20.50 5.41 -19.00
C HIS A 247 19.76 5.11 -20.32
N THR A 248 19.08 3.96 -20.38
CA THR A 248 18.44 3.47 -21.60
C THR A 248 16.94 3.49 -21.40
N ARG A 249 16.33 4.65 -21.64
CA ARG A 249 14.87 4.77 -21.59
C ARG A 249 14.29 4.09 -22.82
N VAL A 250 13.41 3.11 -22.61
CA VAL A 250 12.58 2.54 -23.67
C VAL A 250 11.47 3.53 -24.00
N GLU A 251 11.40 3.96 -25.25
CA GLU A 251 10.42 4.94 -25.73
C GLU A 251 9.23 4.27 -26.40
N SER A 252 9.49 3.22 -27.17
CA SER A 252 8.45 2.43 -27.81
C SER A 252 8.86 0.97 -27.99
N VAL A 253 7.84 0.11 -28.08
CA VAL A 253 7.97 -1.32 -28.38
C VAL A 253 7.09 -1.61 -29.59
N HIS A 254 7.71 -2.06 -30.67
CA HIS A 254 7.05 -2.41 -31.92
C HIS A 254 7.12 -3.90 -32.19
N ARG A 255 6.06 -4.45 -32.77
CA ARG A 255 6.10 -5.83 -33.25
C ARG A 255 6.82 -5.86 -34.59
N ALA A 256 7.95 -6.55 -34.67
CA ALA A 256 8.82 -6.62 -35.85
C ALA A 256 8.63 -7.92 -36.66
N GLY A 257 7.89 -8.89 -36.13
CA GLY A 257 7.55 -10.13 -36.82
C GLY A 257 6.45 -10.90 -36.10
N GLU A 258 6.27 -12.18 -36.44
CA GLU A 258 5.27 -13.03 -35.77
C GLU A 258 5.57 -13.22 -34.28
N THR A 259 6.84 -13.33 -33.89
CA THR A 259 7.26 -13.60 -32.51
C THR A 259 8.27 -12.61 -31.95
N GLU A 260 8.69 -11.62 -32.74
CA GLU A 260 9.74 -10.65 -32.35
C GLU A 260 9.17 -9.25 -32.11
N TYR A 261 9.76 -8.58 -31.14
CA TYR A 261 9.54 -7.19 -30.79
C TYR A 261 10.84 -6.39 -30.90
N GLN A 262 10.77 -5.24 -31.55
CA GLN A 262 11.82 -4.25 -31.65
C GLN A 262 11.63 -3.21 -30.55
N ILE A 263 12.68 -2.96 -29.77
CA ILE A 263 12.70 -1.96 -28.70
C ILE A 263 13.46 -0.72 -29.18
N VAL A 264 12.79 0.44 -29.12
CA VAL A 264 13.38 1.74 -29.44
C VAL A 264 13.76 2.44 -28.14
N THR A 265 15.00 2.94 -28.09
CA THR A 265 15.58 3.56 -26.89
C THR A 265 16.08 4.97 -27.17
N SER A 266 16.14 5.83 -26.15
CA SER A 266 16.48 7.26 -26.28
C SER A 266 17.95 7.58 -26.64
N GLY A 267 18.82 6.57 -26.83
CA GLY A 267 20.27 6.73 -26.81
C GLY A 267 21.03 6.21 -28.03
N ASP A 268 20.42 6.18 -29.22
CA ASP A 268 21.00 5.68 -30.48
C ASP A 268 21.51 4.21 -30.44
N GLN A 269 21.16 3.45 -29.40
CA GLN A 269 21.31 2.00 -29.43
C GLN A 269 20.22 1.44 -30.34
N SER A 270 20.62 1.20 -31.58
CA SER A 270 19.84 0.58 -32.65
C SER A 270 18.99 -0.59 -32.13
N ASP A 271 17.67 -0.47 -32.31
CA ASP A 271 16.72 -1.54 -32.61
C ASP A 271 17.12 -2.93 -32.11
N LEU A 272 16.98 -3.14 -30.80
CA LEU A 272 17.22 -4.45 -30.21
C LEU A 272 15.95 -5.31 -30.35
N ASN A 273 16.07 -6.42 -31.07
CA ASN A 273 15.00 -7.39 -31.21
C ASN A 273 15.00 -8.40 -30.05
N PHE A 274 13.82 -8.63 -29.50
CA PHE A 274 13.54 -9.56 -28.41
C PHE A 274 12.32 -10.42 -28.73
N ASP A 275 12.36 -11.68 -28.32
CA ASP A 275 11.25 -12.61 -28.52
C ASP A 275 10.16 -12.41 -27.45
N ARG A 276 10.56 -11.97 -26.24
CA ARG A 276 9.65 -11.71 -25.11
C ARG A 276 9.96 -10.38 -24.44
N ILE A 277 8.91 -9.74 -23.93
CA ILE A 277 9.03 -8.49 -23.16
C ILE A 277 8.31 -8.62 -21.84
N ILE A 278 9.00 -8.23 -20.77
CA ILE A 278 8.49 -8.15 -19.40
C ILE A 278 8.45 -6.67 -19.02
N PHE A 279 7.26 -6.15 -18.77
CA PHE A 279 7.06 -4.80 -18.28
C PHE A 279 7.06 -4.78 -16.76
N ALA A 280 8.12 -4.18 -16.18
CA ALA A 280 8.32 -3.97 -14.75
C ALA A 280 8.20 -2.48 -14.36
N ILE A 281 7.22 -1.80 -14.94
CA ILE A 281 6.94 -0.36 -14.83
C ILE A 281 5.43 -0.12 -14.58
N ASP A 282 5.03 1.14 -14.40
CA ASP A 282 3.62 1.48 -14.20
C ASP A 282 2.77 1.34 -15.47
N GLY A 283 1.46 1.10 -15.29
CA GLY A 283 0.51 0.91 -16.39
C GLY A 283 0.45 2.09 -17.36
N ARG A 284 0.61 3.32 -16.87
CA ARG A 284 0.57 4.52 -17.73
C ARG A 284 1.79 4.56 -18.66
N ASP A 285 2.96 4.20 -18.19
CA ASP A 285 4.16 4.14 -19.02
C ASP A 285 4.11 2.96 -20.01
N ILE A 286 3.52 1.82 -19.63
CA ILE A 286 3.26 0.70 -20.57
C ILE A 286 2.35 1.15 -21.72
N LEU A 287 1.25 1.86 -21.41
CA LEU A 287 0.33 2.39 -22.43
C LEU A 287 1.03 3.34 -23.41
N LYS A 288 1.98 4.16 -22.93
CA LYS A 288 2.77 5.05 -23.80
C LYS A 288 3.74 4.27 -24.68
N ILE A 289 4.46 3.30 -24.12
CA ILE A 289 5.48 2.52 -24.83
C ILE A 289 4.85 1.62 -25.90
N LEU A 290 3.72 0.98 -25.60
CA LEU A 290 3.03 0.12 -26.58
C LEU A 290 2.25 0.92 -27.63
N HIS A 291 1.75 2.11 -27.27
CA HIS A 291 0.98 3.02 -28.13
C HIS A 291 -0.01 2.31 -29.07
N SER A 292 0.34 2.10 -30.35
CA SER A 292 -0.52 1.49 -31.37
C SER A 292 -0.48 -0.04 -31.40
N ASN A 293 0.47 -0.68 -30.72
CA ASN A 293 0.64 -2.14 -30.71
C ASN A 293 -0.17 -2.85 -29.61
N ILE A 294 -0.85 -2.08 -28.76
CA ILE A 294 -1.62 -2.60 -27.63
C ILE A 294 -2.94 -3.22 -28.11
N ASP A 295 -3.24 -4.41 -27.61
CA ASP A 295 -4.56 -5.04 -27.82
C ASP A 295 -5.66 -4.29 -27.05
N ALA A 296 -6.91 -4.39 -27.53
CA ALA A 296 -8.04 -3.75 -26.87
C ALA A 296 -8.20 -4.17 -25.41
N LYS A 297 -8.00 -5.47 -25.11
CA LYS A 297 -8.12 -6.01 -23.76
C LYS A 297 -6.95 -5.60 -22.87
N GLU A 298 -5.73 -5.61 -23.42
CA GLU A 298 -4.55 -5.08 -22.74
C GLU A 298 -4.74 -3.62 -22.36
N LYS A 299 -5.26 -2.81 -23.29
CA LYS A 299 -5.54 -1.39 -23.06
C LYS A 299 -6.56 -1.17 -21.96
N GLU A 300 -7.67 -1.89 -21.99
CA GLU A 300 -8.73 -1.80 -20.96
C GLU A 300 -8.16 -2.10 -19.56
N ILE A 301 -7.44 -3.21 -19.41
CA ILE A 301 -6.85 -3.63 -18.13
C ILE A 301 -5.80 -2.62 -17.67
N LEU A 302 -4.84 -2.26 -18.53
CA LEU A 302 -3.74 -1.36 -18.18
C LEU A 302 -4.23 0.06 -17.85
N GLN A 303 -5.34 0.53 -18.45
CA GLN A 303 -5.98 1.80 -18.11
C GLN A 303 -6.66 1.78 -16.73
N GLY A 304 -7.13 0.61 -16.27
CA GLY A 304 -7.68 0.43 -14.92
C GLY A 304 -6.62 0.46 -13.82
N LEU A 305 -5.35 0.21 -14.16
CA LEU A 305 -4.19 0.28 -13.24
C LEU A 305 -3.73 1.73 -13.05
N ARG A 306 -4.54 2.48 -12.31
CA ARG A 306 -4.30 3.89 -12.04
C ARG A 306 -3.11 4.10 -11.11
N VAL A 307 -2.53 5.28 -11.25
CA VAL A 307 -1.42 5.74 -10.45
C VAL A 307 -1.66 7.14 -9.93
N LEU A 308 -1.02 7.44 -8.81
CA LEU A 308 -1.01 8.75 -8.18
C LEU A 308 0.44 9.22 -8.00
N THR A 309 0.65 10.53 -8.09
CA THR A 309 1.97 11.12 -7.89
C THR A 309 2.07 11.66 -6.47
N ASN A 310 3.08 11.20 -5.74
CA ASN A 310 3.42 11.67 -4.41
C ASN A 310 4.71 12.46 -4.43
N ARG A 311 4.68 13.65 -3.85
CA ARG A 311 5.87 14.45 -3.56
C ARG A 311 6.46 14.00 -2.24
N VAL A 312 7.75 13.67 -2.26
CA VAL A 312 8.49 13.15 -1.12
C VAL A 312 9.59 14.14 -0.77
N VAL A 313 9.66 14.55 0.49
CA VAL A 313 10.64 15.52 0.97
C VAL A 313 11.44 14.93 2.13
N LEU A 314 12.77 14.90 1.98
CA LEU A 314 13.72 14.55 3.04
C LEU A 314 14.15 15.84 3.76
N HIS A 315 13.91 15.91 5.07
CA HIS A 315 14.20 17.10 5.87
C HIS A 315 14.43 16.80 7.36
N SER A 316 14.85 17.83 8.10
CA SER A 316 14.98 17.82 9.57
C SER A 316 13.99 18.74 10.31
N ASP A 317 13.07 19.37 9.56
CA ASP A 317 12.04 20.26 10.11
C ASP A 317 11.07 19.56 11.08
N SER A 318 10.96 20.09 12.30
CA SER A 318 10.13 19.55 13.38
C SER A 318 8.65 19.93 13.30
N ILE A 319 8.26 20.85 12.40
CA ILE A 319 6.84 21.26 12.28
C ILE A 319 5.90 20.11 11.89
N PHE A 320 6.44 19.03 11.30
CA PHE A 320 5.69 17.84 10.88
C PHE A 320 5.61 16.74 11.94
N VAL A 321 6.20 16.98 13.12
CA VAL A 321 6.31 16.00 14.20
C VAL A 321 5.44 16.44 15.39
N PRO A 322 4.70 15.51 16.02
CA PRO A 322 3.91 15.82 17.20
C PRO A 322 4.81 16.05 18.42
N GLY A 323 4.76 17.25 19.01
CA GLY A 323 5.36 17.56 20.31
C GLY A 323 6.89 17.67 20.35
N THR A 324 7.44 17.77 21.56
CA THR A 324 8.88 17.91 21.84
C THR A 324 9.56 16.58 22.18
N ASP A 325 8.81 15.48 22.24
CA ASP A 325 9.32 14.19 22.71
C ASP A 325 9.92 13.36 21.56
N TYR A 326 11.16 12.94 21.74
CA TYR A 326 11.97 12.29 20.71
C TYR A 326 11.67 10.79 20.55
N SER A 327 10.87 10.22 21.46
CA SER A 327 10.40 8.83 21.42
C SER A 327 9.10 8.66 20.63
N TRP A 328 8.84 9.53 19.65
CA TRP A 328 7.61 9.49 18.86
C TRP A 328 7.52 8.24 17.98
N THR A 329 6.29 7.86 17.65
CA THR A 329 5.95 6.70 16.81
C THR A 329 6.66 6.72 15.45
N ALA A 330 6.78 5.58 14.79
CA ALA A 330 7.56 5.47 13.55
C ALA A 330 6.99 6.33 12.39
N CYS A 331 5.70 6.65 12.42
CA CYS A 331 5.00 7.38 11.36
C CYS A 331 3.90 8.29 11.93
N ASN A 332 3.78 9.53 11.45
CA ASN A 332 2.75 10.49 11.84
C ASN A 332 1.93 10.88 10.63
N TYR A 333 0.61 10.73 10.74
CA TYR A 333 -0.35 11.07 9.73
C TYR A 333 -1.11 12.34 10.15
N VAL A 334 -0.95 13.41 9.38
CA VAL A 334 -1.61 14.68 9.64
C VAL A 334 -2.80 14.81 8.70
N LEU A 335 -3.97 15.16 9.24
CA LEU A 335 -5.14 15.54 8.48
C LEU A 335 -5.34 17.05 8.55
N SER A 336 -5.30 17.71 7.41
CA SER A 336 -5.68 19.12 7.34
C SER A 336 -7.21 19.21 7.39
N LEU A 337 -7.75 19.56 8.56
CA LEU A 337 -9.16 19.91 8.68
C LEU A 337 -9.40 21.27 8.00
N THR A 338 -9.73 21.27 6.71
CA THR A 338 -10.52 22.38 6.16
C THR A 338 -11.95 22.24 6.71
N ASN A 339 -12.12 22.77 7.92
CA ASN A 339 -13.36 23.05 8.65
C ASN A 339 -14.57 22.10 8.40
N PRO A 340 -14.80 21.07 9.24
CA PRO A 340 -15.99 20.21 9.16
C PRO A 340 -17.33 20.93 9.48
N TYR A 341 -17.31 22.18 9.98
CA TYR A 341 -18.53 22.93 10.31
C TYR A 341 -19.34 23.46 9.11
N LYS A 342 -18.90 23.24 7.86
CA LYS A 342 -19.68 23.56 6.65
C LYS A 342 -20.16 22.33 5.86
N GLN A 343 -20.40 21.19 6.52
CA GLN A 343 -21.02 20.03 5.85
C GLN A 343 -22.56 20.03 5.83
N HIS A 344 -23.23 20.96 6.51
CA HIS A 344 -24.69 21.05 6.50
C HIS A 344 -25.30 21.73 5.24
N ASP A 345 -24.52 22.46 4.45
CA ASP A 345 -24.97 23.11 3.20
C ASP A 345 -24.62 22.29 1.93
N ARG A 346 -24.70 20.96 2.02
CA ARG A 346 -24.33 20.04 0.92
C ARG A 346 -25.29 20.02 -0.27
N LYS A 347 -26.32 20.88 -0.32
CA LYS A 347 -27.24 20.95 -1.48
C LYS A 347 -26.97 22.10 -2.47
N ASN A 348 -26.26 23.17 -2.10
CA ASN A 348 -26.19 24.38 -2.95
C ASN A 348 -24.79 24.99 -3.20
N ALA A 349 -23.68 24.31 -2.90
CA ALA A 349 -22.35 24.86 -3.20
C ALA A 349 -21.88 24.51 -4.62
N LEU A 350 -22.19 25.36 -5.61
CA LEU A 350 -21.47 25.42 -6.90
C LEU A 350 -20.07 26.05 -6.69
N GLY A 351 -19.17 25.28 -6.09
CA GLY A 351 -17.76 25.66 -5.95
C GLY A 351 -16.87 24.41 -6.01
N PRO A 352 -15.58 24.54 -6.40
CA PRO A 352 -14.68 23.40 -6.41
C PRO A 352 -14.59 22.80 -5.00
N LYS A 353 -14.90 21.50 -4.87
CA LYS A 353 -14.79 20.74 -3.62
C LYS A 353 -13.36 20.92 -3.06
N THR A 354 -13.19 21.72 -2.01
CA THR A 354 -11.92 21.79 -1.27
C THR A 354 -11.66 20.41 -0.65
N ARG A 355 -10.78 19.64 -1.28
CA ARG A 355 -10.40 18.29 -0.83
C ARG A 355 -9.61 18.41 0.47
N SER A 356 -10.01 17.62 1.47
CA SER A 356 -9.16 17.37 2.65
C SER A 356 -7.82 16.87 2.15
N LYS A 357 -6.74 17.51 2.59
CA LYS A 357 -5.39 17.04 2.30
C LYS A 357 -4.91 16.21 3.49
N SER A 358 -4.13 15.17 3.20
CA SER A 358 -3.37 14.38 4.19
C SER A 358 -1.87 14.47 3.95
N CYS A 359 -1.09 14.29 5.01
CA CYS A 359 0.35 14.31 4.98
C CYS A 359 0.86 13.14 5.85
N LEU A 360 1.86 12.40 5.36
CA LEU A 360 2.45 11.28 6.10
C LEU A 360 3.94 11.54 6.31
N THR A 361 4.35 11.68 7.56
CA THR A 361 5.74 11.89 7.98
C THR A 361 6.29 10.62 8.60
N SER A 362 7.47 10.18 8.16
CA SER A 362 8.14 8.98 8.66
C SER A 362 9.40 9.34 9.44
N ASN A 363 9.58 8.74 10.62
CA ASN A 363 10.78 8.87 11.44
C ASN A 363 11.88 7.95 10.91
N VAL A 364 12.79 8.47 10.09
CA VAL A 364 13.86 7.64 9.51
C VAL A 364 14.82 7.15 10.59
N ASN A 365 15.10 7.97 11.63
CA ASN A 365 15.96 7.55 12.74
C ASN A 365 15.46 6.23 13.37
N SER A 366 14.16 6.17 13.67
CA SER A 366 13.54 4.96 14.23
C SER A 366 13.47 3.81 13.21
N LEU A 367 13.08 4.11 11.96
CA LEU A 367 12.88 3.09 10.93
C LEU A 367 14.18 2.43 10.47
N GLN A 368 15.30 3.15 10.46
CA GLN A 368 16.63 2.66 10.03
C GLN A 368 17.63 2.44 11.17
N ASN A 369 17.25 2.63 12.44
CA ASN A 369 18.15 2.57 13.59
C ASN A 369 19.25 3.63 13.62
N ILE A 370 19.06 4.78 12.97
CA ILE A 370 20.09 5.81 12.89
C ILE A 370 20.06 6.65 14.18
N PRO A 371 21.13 6.65 15.00
CA PRO A 371 21.15 7.45 16.23
C PRO A 371 21.04 8.95 15.94
N THR A 372 20.12 9.63 16.62
CA THR A 372 19.91 11.08 16.47
C THR A 372 21.14 11.89 16.90
N SER A 373 21.96 11.38 17.83
CA SER A 373 23.24 11.99 18.21
C SER A 373 24.25 12.05 17.05
N ARG A 374 24.15 11.10 16.11
CA ARG A 374 25.04 11.00 14.95
C ARG A 374 24.55 11.82 13.78
N ALA A 375 23.27 11.71 13.43
CA ALA A 375 22.75 12.22 12.16
C ALA A 375 21.64 13.28 12.34
N GLY A 376 21.42 13.76 13.57
CA GLY A 376 20.33 14.67 13.86
C GLY A 376 18.98 14.00 13.60
N ARG A 377 17.98 14.84 13.34
CA ARG A 377 16.61 14.42 13.03
C ARG A 377 16.46 14.21 11.54
N ILE A 378 15.93 13.06 11.15
CA ILE A 378 15.75 12.69 9.75
C ILE A 378 14.29 12.28 9.53
N PHE A 379 13.60 13.05 8.70
CA PHE A 379 12.22 12.84 8.35
C PHE A 379 12.05 12.74 6.84
N ILE A 380 11.19 11.80 6.44
CA ILE A 380 10.66 11.75 5.08
C ILE A 380 9.17 12.04 5.14
N THR A 381 8.76 13.11 4.48
CA THR A 381 7.37 13.57 4.46
C THR A 381 6.78 13.45 3.06
N LEU A 382 5.65 12.74 2.98
CA LEU A 382 4.84 12.58 1.79
C LEU A 382 3.75 13.65 1.76
N ASN A 383 3.67 14.36 0.64
CA ASN A 383 2.68 15.38 0.34
C ASN A 383 2.51 16.43 1.47
N PRO A 384 3.59 17.13 1.86
CA PRO A 384 3.52 18.11 2.95
C PRO A 384 2.52 19.24 2.61
N PHE A 385 1.68 19.63 3.58
CA PHE A 385 0.67 20.69 3.39
C PHE A 385 1.29 22.06 3.17
N THR A 386 2.31 22.33 3.96
CA THR A 386 3.17 23.49 3.88
C THR A 386 4.56 23.00 3.48
N PRO A 387 5.30 23.72 2.64
CA PRO A 387 6.68 23.32 2.37
C PRO A 387 7.50 23.36 3.68
N PRO A 388 8.34 22.34 3.96
CA PRO A 388 9.29 22.43 5.06
C PRO A 388 10.25 23.61 4.88
N ASN A 389 10.87 24.05 5.97
CA ASN A 389 11.89 25.09 5.91
C ASN A 389 12.99 24.71 4.88
N PRO A 390 13.21 25.49 3.82
CA PRO A 390 14.15 25.15 2.75
C PRO A 390 15.58 24.89 3.24
N ARG A 391 16.00 25.50 4.35
CA ARG A 391 17.34 25.28 4.94
C ARG A 391 17.50 23.91 5.60
N LEU A 392 16.38 23.25 5.92
CA LEU A 392 16.34 21.94 6.58
C LEU A 392 16.01 20.82 5.60
N VAL A 393 15.77 21.13 4.32
CA VAL A 393 15.49 20.18 3.25
C VAL A 393 16.79 19.73 2.61
N GLN A 394 16.94 18.43 2.41
CA GLN A 394 18.11 17.83 1.74
C GLN A 394 17.76 17.01 0.51
N GLY A 395 16.47 16.78 0.24
CA GLY A 395 16.03 16.10 -0.98
C GLY A 395 14.55 16.26 -1.24
N VAL A 396 14.20 16.35 -2.52
CA VAL A 396 12.82 16.40 -3.00
C VAL A 396 12.71 15.51 -4.22
N TRP A 397 11.73 14.61 -4.21
CA TRP A 397 11.45 13.72 -5.32
C TRP A 397 9.96 13.62 -5.57
N GLU A 398 9.60 13.16 -6.77
CA GLU A 398 8.26 12.75 -7.10
C GLU A 398 8.29 11.24 -7.41
N PHE A 399 7.40 10.50 -6.76
CA PHE A 399 7.22 9.08 -7.02
C PHE A 399 5.78 8.81 -7.48
N THR A 400 5.66 7.78 -8.29
CA THR A 400 4.37 7.27 -8.75
C THR A 400 4.02 6.03 -7.92
N ASP A 401 2.85 6.03 -7.30
CA ASP A 401 2.32 4.95 -6.48
C ASP A 401 0.99 4.44 -7.06
N SER A 402 0.66 3.17 -6.82
CA SER A 402 -0.58 2.56 -7.30
C SER A 402 -1.79 3.15 -6.59
N GLU A 403 -2.82 3.52 -7.35
CA GLU A 403 -4.08 3.98 -6.77
C GLU A 403 -5.04 2.79 -6.60
N LEU A 404 -5.25 2.34 -5.38
CA LEU A 404 -6.11 1.18 -5.10
C LEU A 404 -7.58 1.61 -5.03
N ARG A 405 -8.30 1.46 -6.14
CA ARG A 405 -9.77 1.63 -6.25
C ARG A 405 -10.43 0.36 -6.78
N THR A 406 -11.77 0.32 -6.79
CA THR A 406 -12.53 -0.79 -7.40
C THR A 406 -12.09 -1.11 -8.82
N GLY A 407 -11.90 -0.09 -9.67
CA GLY A 407 -11.43 -0.29 -11.04
C GLY A 407 -10.05 -0.92 -11.14
N THR A 408 -9.16 -0.66 -10.18
CA THR A 408 -7.82 -1.25 -10.11
C THR A 408 -7.86 -2.70 -9.70
N LEU A 409 -8.73 -3.08 -8.76
CA LEU A 409 -8.91 -4.50 -8.40
C LEU A 409 -9.52 -5.31 -9.55
N ILE A 410 -10.49 -4.73 -10.26
CA ILE A 410 -11.06 -5.34 -11.48
C ILE A 410 -9.95 -5.55 -12.52
N ALA A 411 -9.10 -4.54 -12.75
CA ALA A 411 -7.97 -4.65 -13.65
C ALA A 411 -6.95 -5.70 -13.20
N GLN A 412 -6.62 -5.75 -11.90
CA GLN A 412 -5.73 -6.76 -11.32
C GLN A 412 -6.23 -8.19 -11.59
N ASN A 413 -7.52 -8.45 -11.36
CA ASN A 413 -8.11 -9.76 -11.68
C ASN A 413 -8.05 -10.06 -13.19
N GLY A 414 -8.27 -9.03 -14.02
CA GLY A 414 -8.16 -9.11 -15.48
C GLY A 414 -6.77 -9.50 -16.00
N LEU A 415 -5.69 -9.21 -15.27
CA LEU A 415 -4.30 -9.45 -15.70
C LEU A 415 -4.06 -10.88 -16.17
N ARG A 416 -4.61 -11.88 -15.46
CA ARG A 416 -4.45 -13.31 -15.80
C ARG A 416 -4.81 -13.61 -17.26
N SER A 417 -5.71 -12.82 -17.84
CA SER A 417 -6.20 -13.02 -19.19
C SER A 417 -5.27 -12.49 -20.30
N ILE A 418 -4.31 -11.61 -19.98
CA ILE A 418 -3.36 -11.01 -20.93
C ILE A 418 -1.92 -11.52 -20.76
N GLN A 419 -1.58 -12.09 -19.61
CA GLN A 419 -0.21 -12.51 -19.30
C GLN A 419 0.36 -13.53 -20.30
N ASN A 420 1.50 -13.18 -20.88
CA ASN A 420 2.31 -14.00 -21.80
C ASN A 420 1.54 -14.55 -23.02
N LYS A 421 0.40 -13.93 -23.40
CA LYS A 421 -0.42 -14.37 -24.55
C LYS A 421 0.22 -14.02 -25.89
N ARG A 422 0.88 -12.87 -25.96
CA ARG A 422 1.56 -12.35 -27.16
C ARG A 422 3.08 -12.26 -26.97
N GLY A 423 3.65 -12.95 -25.99
CA GLY A 423 5.04 -12.74 -25.57
C GLY A 423 5.26 -11.48 -24.73
N LEU A 424 4.19 -10.79 -24.33
CA LEU A 424 4.22 -9.67 -23.40
C LEU A 424 3.75 -10.14 -22.02
N THR A 425 4.53 -9.82 -20.99
CA THR A 425 4.21 -10.12 -19.59
C THR A 425 4.28 -8.84 -18.78
N TYR A 426 3.37 -8.65 -17.84
CA TYR A 426 3.20 -7.41 -17.10
C TYR A 426 3.28 -7.69 -15.60
N GLY A 427 4.14 -7.01 -14.86
CA GLY A 427 4.15 -7.14 -13.42
C GLY A 427 4.92 -6.03 -12.74
N PHE A 428 4.36 -5.52 -11.66
CA PHE A 428 4.90 -4.42 -10.88
C PHE A 428 4.24 -4.46 -9.51
N ARG A 429 4.57 -3.55 -8.61
CA ARG A 429 3.89 -3.47 -7.29
C ARG A 429 2.36 -3.35 -7.36
N TRP A 430 1.80 -2.90 -8.49
CA TRP A 430 0.35 -2.85 -8.71
C TRP A 430 -0.27 -4.23 -8.97
N THR A 431 0.46 -5.34 -9.02
CA THR A 431 -0.13 -6.69 -9.05
C THR A 431 -0.65 -7.14 -7.69
N GLY A 432 -0.28 -6.44 -6.62
CA GLY A 432 -0.80 -6.64 -5.27
C GLY A 432 -1.25 -5.34 -4.62
N CYS A 433 -0.97 -5.15 -3.34
CA CYS A 433 -1.37 -3.95 -2.58
C CYS A 433 -0.29 -2.84 -2.53
N GLY A 434 0.73 -2.94 -3.38
CA GLY A 434 1.77 -1.93 -3.50
C GLY A 434 2.93 -2.05 -2.50
N PHE A 435 3.09 -3.14 -1.76
CA PHE A 435 4.21 -3.32 -0.83
C PHE A 435 5.51 -3.72 -1.53
N LEU A 436 6.61 -3.71 -0.76
CA LEU A 436 7.88 -4.30 -1.18
C LEU A 436 7.71 -5.80 -1.50
N GLU A 437 6.91 -6.51 -0.69
CA GLU A 437 6.52 -7.90 -0.96
C GLU A 437 5.91 -8.03 -2.35
N ASP A 438 4.91 -7.22 -2.70
CA ASP A 438 4.23 -7.35 -4.00
C ASP A 438 5.20 -7.14 -5.17
N SER A 439 6.20 -6.26 -4.99
CA SER A 439 7.23 -6.04 -6.00
C SER A 439 8.12 -7.28 -6.19
N VAL A 440 8.53 -7.92 -5.09
CA VAL A 440 9.33 -9.15 -5.08
C VAL A 440 8.50 -10.31 -5.64
N THR A 441 7.29 -10.52 -5.12
CA THR A 441 6.37 -11.57 -5.56
C THR A 441 6.08 -11.45 -7.06
N ALA A 442 5.77 -10.25 -7.57
CA ALA A 442 5.53 -10.05 -9.01
C ALA A 442 6.71 -10.51 -9.88
N GLY A 443 7.94 -10.17 -9.48
CA GLY A 443 9.13 -10.55 -10.23
C GLY A 443 9.38 -12.06 -10.22
N LEU A 444 9.22 -12.69 -9.04
CA LEU A 444 9.39 -14.13 -8.88
C LEU A 444 8.28 -14.90 -9.61
N GLU A 445 7.02 -14.49 -9.50
CA GLU A 445 5.89 -15.11 -10.18
C GLU A 445 6.04 -15.05 -11.69
N ILE A 446 6.49 -13.91 -12.24
CA ILE A 446 6.75 -13.82 -13.67
C ILE A 446 7.78 -14.86 -14.08
N ALA A 447 8.92 -14.86 -13.40
CA ALA A 447 10.04 -15.72 -13.74
C ALA A 447 9.70 -17.22 -13.62
N THR A 448 9.02 -17.63 -12.55
CA THR A 448 8.68 -19.04 -12.31
C THR A 448 7.53 -19.50 -13.20
N LYS A 449 6.42 -18.73 -13.25
CA LYS A 449 5.18 -19.16 -13.90
C LYS A 449 5.22 -19.09 -15.42
N TYR A 450 5.85 -18.06 -15.98
CA TYR A 450 5.84 -17.82 -17.44
C TYR A 450 7.14 -18.18 -18.14
N PHE A 451 8.23 -18.33 -17.39
CA PHE A 451 9.57 -18.63 -17.92
C PHE A 451 10.22 -19.85 -17.25
N GLY A 452 9.53 -20.55 -16.34
CA GLY A 452 9.99 -21.82 -15.77
C GLY A 452 11.24 -21.72 -14.88
N ALA A 453 11.58 -20.51 -14.40
CA ALA A 453 12.71 -20.32 -13.51
C ALA A 453 12.54 -21.12 -12.21
N GLN A 454 13.63 -21.66 -11.69
CA GLN A 454 13.66 -22.34 -10.41
C GLN A 454 14.24 -21.39 -9.36
N VAL A 455 13.48 -21.16 -8.28
CA VAL A 455 13.90 -20.35 -7.15
C VAL A 455 14.24 -21.24 -5.95
N PRO A 456 15.17 -20.85 -5.07
CA PRO A 456 15.73 -21.73 -4.03
C PRO A 456 14.81 -21.92 -2.81
N PHE A 457 13.55 -21.47 -2.88
CA PHE A 457 12.56 -21.55 -1.82
C PHE A 457 11.17 -21.64 -2.44
N GLU A 458 10.20 -22.14 -1.67
CA GLU A 458 8.81 -22.20 -2.10
C GLU A 458 8.22 -20.80 -2.25
N LEU A 459 7.63 -20.52 -3.41
CA LEU A 459 6.96 -19.26 -3.70
C LEU A 459 5.53 -19.31 -3.14
N VAL A 460 5.20 -18.36 -2.28
CA VAL A 460 3.85 -18.22 -1.74
C VAL A 460 3.06 -17.27 -2.65
N HIS A 461 2.01 -17.77 -3.27
CA HIS A 461 1.13 -16.95 -4.09
C HIS A 461 0.19 -16.14 -3.20
N HIS A 462 0.01 -14.85 -3.51
CA HIS A 462 -1.00 -14.05 -2.83
C HIS A 462 -2.40 -14.44 -3.33
N ASP A 463 -3.32 -14.66 -2.39
CA ASP A 463 -4.74 -14.78 -2.71
C ASP A 463 -5.22 -13.51 -3.43
N ASP A 464 -6.16 -13.67 -4.36
CA ASP A 464 -6.80 -12.53 -5.01
C ASP A 464 -7.50 -11.68 -3.93
N PRO A 465 -7.25 -10.35 -3.85
CA PRO A 465 -7.88 -9.47 -2.86
C PRO A 465 -9.41 -9.54 -2.83
N MET A 466 -10.02 -10.01 -3.93
CA MET A 466 -11.46 -10.18 -4.09
C MET A 466 -11.96 -11.59 -3.78
N ASP A 467 -11.07 -12.58 -3.80
CA ASP A 467 -11.39 -14.00 -3.62
C ASP A 467 -11.14 -14.37 -2.15
N SER A 468 -12.22 -14.68 -1.42
CA SER A 468 -12.19 -14.84 0.02
C SER A 468 -11.99 -16.29 0.42
N SER A 469 -10.80 -16.64 0.91
CA SER A 469 -10.53 -17.91 1.60
C SER A 469 -10.91 -17.77 3.08
N GLU A 470 -11.90 -18.55 3.54
CA GLU A 470 -12.37 -18.85 4.93
C GLU A 470 -12.20 -17.79 6.04
N ALA A 471 -13.24 -17.49 6.83
CA ALA A 471 -13.10 -16.57 7.97
C ALA A 471 -12.07 -17.04 9.01
N LEU A 472 -11.41 -16.08 9.67
CA LEU A 472 -10.50 -16.38 10.76
C LEU A 472 -11.26 -17.11 11.88
N HIS A 473 -10.82 -18.32 12.23
CA HIS A 473 -11.33 -19.02 13.40
C HIS A 473 -10.93 -18.24 14.66
N LEU A 474 -11.84 -17.39 15.13
CA LEU A 474 -11.77 -16.78 16.45
C LEU A 474 -11.85 -17.91 17.49
N GLY A 475 -10.86 -18.01 18.37
CA GLY A 475 -10.93 -18.91 19.53
C GLY A 475 -12.10 -18.54 20.46
N LEU A 476 -12.39 -19.39 21.44
CA LEU A 476 -13.50 -19.23 22.39
C LEU A 476 -13.62 -17.82 22.98
N VAL A 477 -12.49 -17.24 23.40
CA VAL A 477 -12.45 -15.86 23.93
C VAL A 477 -12.90 -14.84 22.89
N GLY A 478 -12.44 -14.97 21.64
CA GLY A 478 -12.83 -14.09 20.55
C GLY A 478 -14.32 -14.19 20.22
N GLN A 479 -14.89 -15.39 20.30
CA GLN A 479 -16.34 -15.59 20.12
C GLN A 479 -17.15 -14.97 21.27
N LEU A 480 -16.70 -15.12 22.52
CA LEU A 480 -17.36 -14.48 23.67
C LEU A 480 -17.34 -12.94 23.56
N VAL A 481 -16.20 -12.36 23.21
CA VAL A 481 -16.07 -10.91 22.99
C VAL A 481 -16.99 -10.46 21.86
N ARG A 482 -17.05 -11.21 20.76
CA ARG A 482 -17.95 -10.93 19.64
C ARG A 482 -19.41 -10.96 20.06
N THR A 483 -19.84 -11.98 20.80
CA THR A 483 -21.23 -12.06 21.31
C THR A 483 -21.56 -10.88 22.23
N ALA A 484 -20.65 -10.53 23.14
CA ALA A 484 -20.83 -9.38 24.02
C ALA A 484 -20.97 -8.06 23.23
N ILE A 485 -20.11 -7.84 22.23
CA ILE A 485 -20.18 -6.69 21.32
C ILE A 485 -21.54 -6.64 20.60
N SER A 486 -21.99 -7.76 20.03
CA SER A 486 -23.27 -7.83 19.32
C SER A 486 -24.46 -7.53 20.23
N LEU A 487 -24.46 -8.04 21.47
CA LEU A 487 -25.50 -7.74 22.46
C LEU A 487 -25.54 -6.25 22.82
N VAL A 488 -24.38 -5.61 23.01
CA VAL A 488 -24.30 -4.16 23.26
C VAL A 488 -24.88 -3.34 22.10
N ARG A 489 -24.59 -3.73 20.85
CA ARG A 489 -25.18 -3.09 19.66
C ARG A 489 -26.70 -3.24 19.61
N ILE A 490 -27.22 -4.45 19.84
CA ILE A 490 -28.66 -4.71 19.86
C ILE A 490 -29.33 -3.88 20.95
N TYR A 491 -28.76 -3.83 22.14
CA TYR A 491 -29.28 -3.02 23.25
C TYR A 491 -29.30 -1.52 22.90
N GLY A 492 -28.23 -1.00 22.29
CA GLY A 492 -28.17 0.39 21.82
C GLY A 492 -29.27 0.71 20.80
N LEU A 493 -29.52 -0.19 19.83
CA LEU A 493 -30.60 -0.04 18.85
C LEU A 493 -31.98 -0.07 19.51
N LEU A 494 -32.21 -0.98 20.44
CA LEU A 494 -33.48 -1.05 21.18
C LEU A 494 -33.72 0.24 21.97
N LEU A 495 -32.69 0.78 22.62
CA LEU A 495 -32.78 2.06 23.34
C LEU A 495 -33.14 3.23 22.39
N GLU A 496 -32.50 3.33 21.22
CA GLU A 496 -32.82 4.35 20.21
C GLU A 496 -34.27 4.23 19.72
N ILE A 497 -34.72 3.01 19.41
CA ILE A 497 -36.10 2.75 19.00
C ILE A 497 -37.07 3.18 20.10
N SER A 498 -36.82 2.80 21.36
CA SER A 498 -37.63 3.22 22.50
C SER A 498 -37.69 4.74 22.65
N LEU A 499 -36.56 5.44 22.49
CA LEU A 499 -36.50 6.91 22.55
C LEU A 499 -37.28 7.55 21.40
N LEU A 500 -37.19 7.03 20.17
CA LEU A 500 -37.96 7.51 19.02
C LEU A 500 -39.46 7.29 19.21
N VAL A 501 -39.86 6.13 19.74
CA VAL A 501 -41.26 5.85 20.07
C VAL A 501 -41.76 6.82 21.13
N LEU A 502 -41.00 7.02 22.22
CA LEU A 502 -41.35 7.99 23.28
C LEU A 502 -41.45 9.42 22.73
N PHE A 503 -40.54 9.82 21.85
CA PHE A 503 -40.57 11.13 21.21
C PHE A 503 -41.79 11.30 20.29
N LYS A 504 -42.13 10.28 19.51
CA LYS A 504 -43.33 10.28 18.65
C LYS A 504 -44.62 10.34 19.47
N ILE A 505 -44.70 9.58 20.57
CA ILE A 505 -45.83 9.64 21.51
C ILE A 505 -45.94 11.04 22.12
N ARG A 506 -44.81 11.65 22.52
CA ARG A 506 -44.79 13.01 23.07
C ARG A 506 -45.26 14.06 22.06
N ILE A 507 -44.82 13.95 20.79
CA ILE A 507 -45.31 14.83 19.72
C ILE A 507 -46.82 14.63 19.53
N GLN A 508 -47.31 13.40 19.42
CA GLN A 508 -48.75 13.13 19.28
C GLN A 508 -49.57 13.68 20.47
N ALA A 509 -49.08 13.54 21.70
CA ALA A 509 -49.73 14.12 22.88
C ALA A 509 -49.76 15.65 22.82
N LEU A 510 -48.71 16.30 22.32
CA LEU A 510 -48.66 17.75 22.13
C LEU A 510 -49.60 18.20 21.00
N THR A 511 -49.75 17.45 19.91
CA THR A 511 -50.69 17.78 18.81
C THR A 511 -52.16 17.57 19.17
N VAL A 512 -52.47 16.83 20.24
CA VAL A 512 -53.86 16.65 20.74
C VAL A 512 -54.24 17.74 21.75
N LEU A 513 -53.25 18.47 22.28
CA LEU A 513 -53.42 19.56 23.25
C LEU A 513 -53.46 20.96 22.60
N PHE A 514 -53.26 21.05 21.29
CA PHE A 514 -53.47 22.23 20.44
C PHE A 514 -54.53 21.91 19.39
#